data_AF-A0A5C5XVT2-F1
#
_entry.id   AF-A0A5C5XVT2-F1
#
_cell.length_a   1.000
_cell.length_b   1.000
_cell.length_c   1.000
_cell.angle_alpha   90.00
_cell.angle_beta   90.00
_cell.angle_gamma   90.00
#
_symmetry.space_group_name_H-M   'P 1'
#
loop_
_entity.id
_entity.type
_entity.pdbx_description
1 polymer ?
#
loop_
_entity_poly.entity_id
_entity_poly.type
_entity_poly.pdbx_seq_one_letter_code
_entity_poly.pdbx_strand_id
1 'polypeptide(L)'
;MTIILTAAGLFFGIRLLGYVEGEELSPDTFRQRSFQFYEIPFLQWQITPIRRKVRSDALASYLRQNGLIQVSPASQPPVDGVQDVSAWHLIRLNRFVRGSSSADAALLVDQMDLDRNGKPYWKTWSTDHPEAAKQLWPEIQRLARRELYILMPGVFEIAQRHTDTASAQGDALNQKIRRYVADQYDGLIQDAKAANNPALADELLQEALADDPEFRLRSVVNP
;
A
#
# COMPACT_ATOMS: atom_id res chain seq x y z
N MET A 1 22.12 -42.71 18.39
CA MET A 1 21.42 -41.88 19.39
C MET A 1 21.63 -40.38 19.14
N THR A 2 22.86 -39.92 18.92
CA THR A 2 23.20 -38.51 18.66
C THR A 2 22.46 -37.91 17.46
N ILE A 3 22.41 -38.61 16.33
CA ILE A 3 21.73 -38.13 15.11
C ILE A 3 20.23 -37.89 15.32
N ILE A 4 19.55 -38.76 16.08
CA ILE A 4 18.11 -38.64 16.35
C ILE A 4 17.84 -37.44 17.27
N LEU A 5 18.67 -37.23 18.28
CA LEU A 5 18.57 -36.07 19.17
C LEU A 5 18.84 -34.76 18.43
N THR A 6 19.82 -34.72 17.53
CA THR A 6 20.10 -33.56 16.69
C THR A 6 18.95 -33.26 15.73
N ALA A 7 18.38 -34.29 15.08
CA ALA A 7 17.25 -34.12 14.17
C ALA A 7 15.99 -33.66 14.90
N ALA A 8 15.70 -34.21 16.09
CA ALA A 8 14.59 -33.76 16.92
C ALA A 8 14.80 -32.30 17.38
N GLY A 9 15.99 -31.96 17.86
CA GLY A 9 16.33 -30.59 18.25
C GLY A 9 16.18 -29.59 17.10
N LEU A 10 16.64 -29.95 15.91
CA LEU A 10 16.47 -29.13 14.70
C LEU A 10 15.00 -28.98 14.32
N PHE A 11 14.23 -30.07 14.37
CA PHE A 11 12.79 -30.04 14.08
C PHE A 11 12.05 -29.11 15.04
N PHE A 12 12.28 -29.22 16.35
CA PHE A 12 11.68 -28.33 17.34
C PHE A 12 12.16 -26.88 17.19
N GLY A 13 13.46 -26.68 16.91
CA GLY A 13 14.02 -25.36 16.66
C GLY A 13 13.37 -24.66 15.47
N ILE A 14 13.17 -25.36 14.36
CA ILE A 14 12.45 -24.84 13.18
C ILE A 14 10.99 -24.56 13.52
N ARG A 15 10.31 -25.48 14.22
CA ARG A 15 8.87 -25.34 14.48
C ARG A 15 8.54 -24.20 15.45
N LEU A 16 9.47 -23.85 16.34
CA LEU A 16 9.29 -22.78 17.33
C LEU A 16 9.89 -21.45 16.85
N LEU A 17 11.12 -21.46 16.33
CA LEU A 17 11.86 -20.23 16.01
C LEU A 17 11.78 -19.84 14.53
N GLY A 18 11.40 -20.78 13.67
CA GLY A 18 11.36 -20.61 12.22
C GLY A 18 10.00 -20.20 11.67
N TYR A 19 8.99 -20.00 12.53
CA TYR A 19 7.66 -19.57 12.09
C TYR A 19 7.69 -18.10 11.67
N VAL A 20 7.17 -17.85 10.46
CA VAL A 20 7.04 -16.51 9.87
C VAL A 20 5.60 -16.31 9.42
N GLU A 21 5.05 -15.16 9.76
CA GLU A 21 3.74 -14.73 9.32
C GLU A 21 3.77 -13.26 8.92
N GLY A 22 2.81 -12.83 8.12
CA GLY A 22 2.71 -11.44 7.72
C GLY A 22 1.43 -11.15 6.96
N GLU A 23 1.32 -9.90 6.52
CA GLU A 23 0.18 -9.43 5.74
C GLU A 23 0.64 -8.65 4.52
N GLU A 24 -0.14 -8.75 3.45
CA GLU A 24 0.11 -8.08 2.18
C GLU A 24 -1.17 -7.38 1.71
N LEU A 25 -1.01 -6.26 1.01
CA LEU A 25 -2.05 -5.47 0.36
C LEU A 25 -1.86 -5.53 -1.15
N SER A 26 -2.94 -5.77 -1.90
CA SER A 26 -2.94 -5.58 -3.35
C SER A 26 -3.27 -4.13 -3.68
N PRO A 27 -2.39 -3.35 -4.34
CA PRO A 27 -2.66 -1.95 -4.68
C PRO A 27 -3.81 -1.81 -5.70
N ASP A 28 -4.03 -2.81 -6.55
CA ASP A 28 -5.11 -2.78 -7.55
C ASP A 28 -6.49 -3.01 -6.94
N THR A 29 -6.57 -3.89 -5.95
CA THR A 29 -7.87 -4.33 -5.44
C THR A 29 -8.13 -3.84 -4.03
N PHE A 30 -7.11 -3.35 -3.33
CA PHE A 30 -7.09 -3.14 -1.89
C PHE A 30 -7.51 -4.37 -1.07
N ARG A 31 -7.37 -5.57 -1.65
CA ARG A 31 -7.51 -6.81 -0.88
C ARG A 31 -6.31 -6.94 0.04
N GLN A 32 -6.57 -7.40 1.25
CA GLN A 32 -5.53 -7.80 2.18
C GLN A 32 -5.46 -9.33 2.18
N ARG A 33 -4.28 -9.89 2.43
CA ARG A 33 -4.13 -11.32 2.70
C ARG A 33 -3.07 -11.53 3.78
N SER A 34 -3.29 -12.53 4.62
CA SER A 34 -2.23 -13.03 5.50
C SER A 34 -1.45 -14.13 4.79
N PHE A 35 -0.19 -14.26 5.14
CA PHE A 35 0.65 -15.37 4.73
C PHE A 35 1.40 -15.97 5.91
N GLN A 36 1.77 -17.24 5.77
CA GLN A 36 2.61 -17.92 6.74
C GLN A 36 3.49 -18.98 6.07
N PHE A 37 4.69 -19.18 6.62
CA PHE A 37 5.64 -20.23 6.23
C PHE A 37 6.63 -20.52 7.36
N TYR A 38 7.45 -21.55 7.16
CA TYR A 38 8.61 -21.84 8.01
C TYR A 38 9.91 -21.59 7.24
N GLU A 39 10.87 -21.00 7.92
CA GLU A 39 12.25 -20.82 7.48
C GLU A 39 13.23 -21.47 8.48
N ILE A 40 14.46 -21.75 8.03
CA ILE A 40 15.54 -22.11 8.94
C ILE A 40 15.95 -20.84 9.73
N PRO A 41 15.88 -20.86 11.07
CA PRO A 41 16.29 -19.72 11.88
C PRO A 41 17.70 -19.25 11.53
N PHE A 42 17.94 -17.95 11.60
CA PHE A 42 19.20 -17.25 11.25
C PHE A 42 19.57 -17.25 9.76
N LEU A 43 19.35 -18.35 9.03
CA LEU A 43 19.65 -18.46 7.59
C LEU A 43 18.58 -17.86 6.68
N GLN A 44 17.36 -17.63 7.19
CA GLN A 44 16.21 -17.10 6.43
C GLN A 44 15.84 -17.92 5.19
N TRP A 45 16.24 -19.19 5.18
CA TRP A 45 15.93 -20.08 4.08
C TRP A 45 14.54 -20.67 4.27
N GLN A 46 13.60 -20.26 3.43
CA GLN A 46 12.25 -20.82 3.40
C GLN A 46 12.27 -22.32 3.06
N ILE A 47 11.59 -23.12 3.88
CA ILE A 47 11.54 -24.58 3.75
C ILE A 47 10.12 -25.13 3.51
N THR A 48 9.08 -24.33 3.74
CA THR A 48 7.70 -24.69 3.40
C THR A 48 7.13 -23.76 2.35
N PRO A 49 6.19 -24.21 1.50
CA PRO A 49 5.42 -23.32 0.65
C PRO A 49 4.70 -22.24 1.48
N ILE A 50 4.55 -21.04 0.92
CA ILE A 50 3.80 -19.96 1.56
C ILE A 50 2.32 -20.26 1.48
N ARG A 51 1.67 -20.38 2.64
CA ARG A 51 0.21 -20.50 2.73
C ARG A 51 -0.39 -19.13 2.87
N ARG A 52 -1.38 -18.79 2.04
CA ARG A 52 -2.01 -17.47 2.00
C ARG A 52 -3.50 -17.57 2.28
N LYS A 53 -4.06 -16.57 2.97
CA LYS A 53 -5.49 -16.46 3.24
C LYS A 53 -5.95 -15.02 2.98
N VAL A 54 -6.80 -14.84 1.98
CA VAL A 54 -7.37 -13.53 1.63
C VAL A 54 -8.36 -13.10 2.71
N ARG A 55 -8.28 -11.83 3.10
CA ARG A 55 -9.21 -11.15 4.00
C ARG A 55 -10.05 -10.19 3.17
N SER A 56 -11.37 -10.28 3.32
CA SER A 56 -12.29 -9.35 2.68
C SER A 56 -12.48 -8.14 3.58
N ASP A 57 -12.13 -6.96 3.08
CA ASP A 57 -12.38 -5.69 3.75
C ASP A 57 -13.66 -5.03 3.20
N ALA A 58 -14.44 -4.41 4.09
CA ALA A 58 -15.74 -3.84 3.77
C ALA A 58 -15.62 -2.56 2.93
N LEU A 59 -14.57 -1.75 3.17
CA LEU A 59 -14.28 -0.57 2.36
C LEU A 59 -13.75 -1.01 0.99
N ALA A 60 -12.73 -1.87 0.93
CA ALA A 60 -12.19 -2.38 -0.32
C ALA A 60 -13.27 -3.00 -1.22
N SER A 61 -14.21 -3.76 -0.63
CA SER A 61 -15.34 -4.33 -1.36
C SER A 61 -16.28 -3.25 -1.89
N TYR A 62 -16.60 -2.24 -1.07
CA TYR A 62 -17.42 -1.11 -1.47
C TYR A 62 -16.78 -0.32 -2.63
N LEU A 63 -15.49 -0.02 -2.56
CA LEU A 63 -14.78 0.74 -3.59
C LEU A 63 -14.81 0.05 -4.95
N ARG A 64 -14.57 -1.27 -4.98
CA ARG A 64 -14.66 -2.07 -6.21
C ARG A 64 -16.08 -2.12 -6.77
N GLN A 65 -17.06 -2.37 -5.91
CA GLN A 65 -18.47 -2.50 -6.34
C GLN A 65 -19.04 -1.20 -6.92
N ASN A 66 -18.56 -0.05 -6.43
CA ASN A 66 -18.99 1.27 -6.89
C ASN A 66 -18.08 1.86 -7.99
N GLY A 67 -17.09 1.11 -8.48
CA GLY A 67 -16.18 1.58 -9.53
C GLY A 67 -15.32 2.78 -9.11
N LEU A 68 -15.08 2.96 -7.80
CA LEU A 68 -14.24 4.03 -7.25
C LEU A 68 -12.75 3.74 -7.39
N ILE A 69 -12.39 2.49 -7.70
CA ILE A 69 -11.05 2.05 -8.05
C ILE A 69 -11.09 1.16 -9.29
N GLN A 70 -10.04 1.19 -10.11
CA GLN A 70 -9.96 0.43 -11.34
C GLN A 70 -9.28 -0.92 -11.10
N VAL A 71 -10.02 -2.02 -11.24
CA VAL A 71 -9.46 -3.37 -11.08
C VAL A 71 -8.87 -3.83 -12.42
N SER A 72 -7.56 -4.02 -12.47
CA SER A 72 -6.89 -4.61 -13.63
C SER A 72 -7.37 -6.04 -13.86
N PRO A 73 -7.54 -6.50 -15.12
CA PRO A 73 -7.93 -7.89 -15.41
C PRO A 73 -6.98 -8.93 -14.81
N ALA A 74 -5.67 -8.62 -14.76
CA ALA A 74 -4.65 -9.46 -14.14
C ALA A 74 -4.82 -9.61 -12.62
N SER A 75 -5.59 -8.72 -11.99
CA SER A 75 -5.77 -8.67 -10.54
C SER A 75 -7.11 -9.27 -10.10
N GLN A 76 -7.84 -9.90 -11.03
CA GLN A 76 -9.03 -10.70 -10.72
C GLN A 76 -8.63 -12.02 -10.03
N PRO A 77 -9.43 -12.52 -9.07
CA PRO A 77 -9.16 -13.83 -8.49
C PRO A 77 -9.09 -14.89 -9.61
N PRO A 78 -8.10 -15.78 -9.57
CA PRO A 78 -7.93 -16.77 -10.63
C PRO A 78 -9.17 -17.65 -10.74
N VAL A 79 -9.63 -17.85 -11.97
CA VAL A 79 -10.58 -18.90 -12.33
C VAL A 79 -9.76 -20.19 -12.47
N ASP A 80 -10.21 -21.26 -11.81
CA ASP A 80 -9.64 -22.62 -11.77
C ASP A 80 -8.27 -22.84 -12.43
N GLY A 81 -7.23 -23.01 -11.61
CA GLY A 81 -5.88 -23.42 -12.04
C GLY A 81 -4.94 -22.31 -12.49
N VAL A 82 -5.39 -21.05 -12.54
CA VAL A 82 -4.55 -19.90 -12.91
C VAL A 82 -3.81 -19.34 -11.69
N GLN A 83 -2.54 -18.93 -11.85
CA GLN A 83 -1.80 -18.24 -10.79
C GLN A 83 -2.33 -16.81 -10.59
N ASP A 84 -2.46 -16.39 -9.33
CA ASP A 84 -2.73 -14.99 -8.97
C ASP A 84 -1.52 -14.12 -9.35
N VAL A 85 -1.66 -13.35 -10.43
CA VAL A 85 -0.66 -12.42 -10.96
C VAL A 85 -0.76 -11.01 -10.35
N SER A 86 -1.63 -10.80 -9.35
CA SER A 86 -1.75 -9.50 -8.71
C SER A 86 -0.43 -9.10 -8.03
N ALA A 87 -0.07 -7.80 -8.09
CA ALA A 87 0.95 -7.25 -7.21
C ALA A 87 0.47 -7.29 -5.75
N TRP A 88 1.39 -7.58 -4.83
CA TRP A 88 1.13 -7.67 -3.40
C TRP A 88 2.27 -7.00 -2.64
N HIS A 89 1.96 -5.90 -1.93
CA HIS A 89 2.91 -5.13 -1.16
C HIS A 89 2.84 -5.54 0.30
N LEU A 90 3.99 -5.71 0.94
CA LEU A 90 4.08 -6.12 2.34
C LEU A 90 3.51 -5.02 3.24
N ILE A 91 2.65 -5.39 4.18
CA ILE A 91 2.12 -4.52 5.24
C ILE A 91 2.95 -4.72 6.51
N ARG A 92 3.05 -5.98 6.93
CA ARG A 92 3.78 -6.38 8.14
C ARG A 92 4.37 -7.76 8.00
N LEU A 93 5.45 -7.98 8.72
CA LEU A 93 6.15 -9.26 8.77
C LEU A 93 6.60 -9.52 10.20
N ASN A 94 6.16 -10.64 10.75
CA ASN A 94 6.49 -11.08 12.09
C ASN A 94 7.38 -12.32 12.02
N ARG A 95 8.51 -12.26 12.72
CA ARG A 95 9.43 -13.39 12.91
C ARG A 95 9.67 -13.56 14.40
N PHE A 96 9.53 -14.79 14.91
CA PHE A 96 9.65 -15.06 16.35
C PHE A 96 10.91 -14.45 17.00
N VAL A 97 12.08 -14.58 16.34
CA VAL A 97 13.36 -14.11 16.89
C VAL A 97 13.60 -12.61 16.68
N ARG A 98 13.11 -12.03 15.58
CA ARG A 98 13.40 -10.63 15.19
C ARG A 98 12.28 -9.65 15.50
N GLY A 99 11.12 -10.16 15.94
CA GLY A 99 9.91 -9.37 16.17
C GLY A 99 9.17 -9.01 14.89
N SER A 100 8.32 -7.99 15.00
CA SER A 100 7.47 -7.48 13.93
C SER A 100 8.11 -6.27 13.26
N SER A 101 8.08 -6.23 11.93
CA SER A 101 8.44 -5.07 11.11
C SER A 101 7.24 -4.64 10.26
N SER A 102 6.97 -3.34 10.21
CA SER A 102 5.96 -2.74 9.32
C SER A 102 6.63 -2.22 8.04
N ALA A 103 5.90 -2.25 6.94
CA ALA A 103 6.29 -1.65 5.67
C ALA A 103 5.30 -0.54 5.29
N ASP A 104 5.65 0.28 4.30
CA ASP A 104 4.94 1.54 4.02
C ASP A 104 3.47 1.33 3.61
N ALA A 105 3.14 0.17 3.02
CA ALA A 105 1.75 -0.17 2.69
C ALA A 105 0.84 -0.23 3.92
N ALA A 106 1.39 -0.35 5.13
CA ALA A 106 0.64 -0.22 6.37
C ALA A 106 -0.02 1.16 6.53
N LEU A 107 0.57 2.22 5.98
CA LEU A 107 -0.03 3.56 6.03
C LEU A 107 -1.40 3.60 5.36
N LEU A 108 -1.58 2.88 4.25
CA LEU A 108 -2.90 2.78 3.60
C LEU A 108 -3.84 1.89 4.42
N VAL A 109 -3.35 0.78 4.96
CA VAL A 109 -4.19 -0.13 5.77
C VAL A 109 -4.69 0.56 7.04
N ASP A 110 -3.83 1.28 7.75
CA ASP A 110 -4.19 2.05 8.94
C ASP A 110 -5.27 3.09 8.63
N GLN A 111 -5.19 3.73 7.45
CA GLN A 111 -6.25 4.61 6.98
C GLN A 111 -7.52 3.84 6.66
N MET A 112 -7.45 2.75 5.90
CA MET A 112 -8.64 1.95 5.54
C MET A 112 -9.37 1.38 6.77
N ASP A 113 -8.63 0.99 7.79
CA ASP A 113 -9.13 0.44 9.05
C ASP A 113 -9.57 1.55 10.04
N LEU A 114 -9.46 2.83 9.66
CA LEU A 114 -9.87 3.96 10.50
C LEU A 114 -11.36 3.85 10.86
N ASP A 115 -11.61 3.79 12.15
CA ASP A 115 -12.94 3.76 12.73
C ASP A 115 -13.24 5.07 13.46
N ARG A 116 -14.46 5.60 13.31
CA ARG A 116 -14.96 6.72 14.10
C ARG A 116 -16.32 6.35 14.69
N ASN A 117 -16.35 6.17 16.01
CA ASN A 117 -17.55 5.81 16.79
C ASN A 117 -18.17 4.45 16.40
N GLY A 118 -17.33 3.43 16.15
CA GLY A 118 -17.75 2.08 15.76
C GLY A 118 -18.22 1.98 14.32
N LYS A 119 -17.86 2.95 13.47
CA LYS A 119 -18.18 2.96 12.04
C LYS A 119 -16.91 3.11 11.20
N PRO A 120 -16.80 2.33 10.09
CA PRO A 120 -15.68 2.44 9.17
C PRO A 120 -15.69 3.82 8.49
N TYR A 121 -14.77 4.68 8.90
CA TYR A 121 -14.80 6.11 8.59
C TYR A 121 -14.84 6.37 7.10
N TRP A 122 -13.89 5.81 6.35
CA TRP A 122 -13.76 6.07 4.93
C TRP A 122 -14.87 5.46 4.09
N LYS A 123 -15.48 4.36 4.54
CA LYS A 123 -16.65 3.80 3.87
C LYS A 123 -17.85 4.72 4.04
N THR A 124 -18.08 5.21 5.26
CA THR A 124 -19.13 6.19 5.56
C THR A 124 -18.88 7.50 4.80
N TRP A 125 -17.69 8.08 4.91
CA TRP A 125 -17.29 9.30 4.21
C TRP A 125 -17.48 9.19 2.69
N SER A 126 -17.10 8.06 2.09
CA SER A 126 -17.25 7.86 0.63
C SER A 126 -18.72 7.75 0.21
N THR A 127 -19.57 7.22 1.10
CA THR A 127 -21.02 7.12 0.88
C THR A 127 -21.67 8.50 0.97
N ASP A 128 -21.24 9.31 1.94
CA ASP A 128 -21.79 10.66 2.18
C ASP A 128 -21.28 11.69 1.16
N HIS A 129 -20.11 11.44 0.55
CA HIS A 129 -19.44 12.34 -0.39
C HIS A 129 -19.05 11.64 -1.70
N PRO A 130 -20.01 11.13 -2.50
CA PRO A 130 -19.72 10.29 -3.66
C PRO A 130 -18.87 10.98 -4.75
N GLU A 131 -19.09 12.28 -4.99
CA GLU A 131 -18.31 13.02 -5.99
C GLU A 131 -16.86 13.27 -5.55
N ALA A 132 -16.64 13.48 -4.25
CA ALA A 132 -15.29 13.58 -3.70
C ALA A 132 -14.59 12.22 -3.68
N ALA A 133 -15.33 11.15 -3.38
CA ALA A 133 -14.82 9.78 -3.39
C ALA A 133 -14.32 9.36 -4.78
N LYS A 134 -15.03 9.75 -5.85
CA LYS A 134 -14.60 9.53 -7.25
C LYS A 134 -13.27 10.20 -7.60
N GLN A 135 -12.83 11.20 -6.84
CA GLN A 135 -11.56 11.88 -7.04
C GLN A 135 -10.46 11.34 -6.12
N LEU A 136 -10.81 11.03 -4.86
CA LEU A 136 -9.88 10.53 -3.86
C LEU A 136 -9.34 9.13 -4.22
N TRP A 137 -10.24 8.17 -4.42
CA TRP A 137 -9.83 6.76 -4.47
C TRP A 137 -9.00 6.37 -5.69
N PRO A 138 -9.25 6.90 -6.90
CA PRO A 138 -8.36 6.67 -8.02
C PRO A 138 -6.95 7.18 -7.75
N GLU A 139 -6.81 8.30 -7.04
CA GLU A 139 -5.50 8.83 -6.68
C GLU A 139 -4.78 7.96 -5.65
N ILE A 140 -5.49 7.55 -4.58
CA ILE A 140 -4.93 6.63 -3.59
C ILE A 140 -4.50 5.31 -4.26
N GLN A 141 -5.30 4.81 -5.21
CA GLN A 141 -4.94 3.60 -5.97
C GLN A 141 -3.69 3.83 -6.83
N ARG A 142 -3.60 4.97 -7.51
CA ARG A 142 -2.44 5.33 -8.33
C ARG A 142 -1.17 5.40 -7.48
N LEU A 143 -1.21 6.10 -6.35
CA LEU A 143 -0.10 6.18 -5.40
C LEU A 143 0.28 4.80 -4.85
N ALA A 144 -0.70 3.92 -4.59
CA ALA A 144 -0.44 2.57 -4.11
C ALA A 144 0.30 1.72 -5.14
N ARG A 145 -0.05 1.84 -6.43
CA ARG A 145 0.62 1.14 -7.54
C ARG A 145 2.07 1.58 -7.72
N ARG A 146 2.38 2.82 -7.37
CA ARG A 146 3.72 3.41 -7.40
C ARG A 146 4.52 3.20 -6.11
N GLU A 147 3.96 2.47 -5.14
CA GLU A 147 4.51 2.31 -3.78
C GLU A 147 4.74 3.65 -3.02
N LEU A 148 4.11 4.74 -3.46
CA LEU A 148 4.20 6.07 -2.84
C LEU A 148 3.24 6.24 -1.65
N TYR A 149 3.23 5.24 -0.77
CA TYR A 149 2.36 5.19 0.41
C TYR A 149 2.59 6.36 1.37
N ILE A 150 3.83 6.84 1.45
CA ILE A 150 4.22 7.95 2.33
C ILE A 150 3.51 9.27 1.98
N LEU A 151 3.02 9.43 0.74
CA LEU A 151 2.28 10.61 0.31
C LEU A 151 0.80 10.58 0.73
N MET A 152 0.23 9.38 0.93
CA MET A 152 -1.21 9.19 1.12
C MET A 152 -1.81 9.90 2.35
N PRO A 153 -1.14 9.97 3.52
CA PRO A 153 -1.71 10.66 4.67
C PRO A 153 -2.11 12.11 4.36
N GLY A 154 -1.30 12.85 3.60
CA GLY A 154 -1.63 14.21 3.19
C GLY A 154 -2.78 14.29 2.19
N VAL A 155 -2.90 13.32 1.27
CA VAL A 155 -4.04 13.22 0.34
C VAL A 155 -5.36 12.99 1.10
N PHE A 156 -5.32 12.07 2.07
CA PHE A 156 -6.46 11.82 2.95
C PHE A 156 -6.84 13.05 3.77
N GLU A 157 -5.86 13.76 4.35
CA GLU A 157 -6.10 15.00 5.08
C GLU A 157 -6.76 16.09 4.22
N ILE A 158 -6.29 16.27 2.97
CA ILE A 158 -6.90 17.20 2.01
C ILE A 158 -8.37 16.86 1.76
N ALA A 159 -8.68 15.57 1.59
CA ALA A 159 -10.06 15.11 1.38
C ALA A 159 -10.96 15.37 2.59
N GLN A 160 -10.49 15.09 3.81
CA GLN A 160 -11.24 15.37 5.05
C GLN A 160 -11.55 16.87 5.18
N ARG A 161 -10.54 17.73 5.03
CA ARG A 161 -10.71 19.19 5.14
C ARG A 161 -11.59 19.78 4.05
N HIS A 162 -11.63 19.19 2.85
CA HIS A 162 -12.48 19.67 1.77
C HIS A 162 -13.96 19.53 2.11
N THR A 163 -14.36 18.41 2.71
CA THR A 163 -15.76 18.14 3.05
C THR A 163 -16.25 18.92 4.28
N ASP A 164 -15.34 19.38 5.14
CA ASP A 164 -15.67 20.23 6.29
C ASP A 164 -16.03 21.68 5.88
N THR A 165 -15.69 22.10 4.66
CA THR A 165 -16.01 23.43 4.16
C THR A 165 -17.35 23.43 3.40
N ALA A 166 -18.23 24.38 3.72
CA ALA A 166 -19.58 24.53 3.14
C ALA A 166 -19.62 24.81 1.61
N SER A 167 -18.47 24.78 0.93
CA SER A 167 -18.30 25.05 -0.50
C SER A 167 -17.45 23.98 -1.17
N ALA A 168 -17.76 22.71 -0.91
CA ALA A 168 -17.19 21.56 -1.59
C ALA A 168 -17.66 21.51 -3.05
N GLN A 169 -17.07 22.36 -3.90
CA GLN A 169 -17.23 22.30 -5.36
C GLN A 169 -16.31 21.20 -5.90
N GLY A 170 -16.87 20.31 -6.71
CA GLY A 170 -16.23 19.06 -7.15
C GLY A 170 -14.79 19.23 -7.65
N ASP A 171 -14.52 20.16 -8.56
CA ASP A 171 -13.17 20.27 -9.18
C ASP A 171 -12.08 20.77 -8.23
N ALA A 172 -12.46 21.38 -7.10
CA ALA A 172 -11.48 21.95 -6.16
C ALA A 172 -10.72 20.89 -5.36
N LEU A 173 -11.25 19.67 -5.19
CA LEU A 173 -10.55 18.60 -4.47
C LEU A 173 -9.40 18.03 -5.29
N ASN A 174 -9.68 17.58 -6.52
CA ASN A 174 -8.67 17.06 -7.45
C ASN A 174 -7.53 18.07 -7.66
N GLN A 175 -7.83 19.37 -7.82
CA GLN A 175 -6.78 20.38 -7.96
C GLN A 175 -5.88 20.49 -6.72
N LYS A 176 -6.45 20.42 -5.51
CA LYS A 176 -5.66 20.44 -4.26
C LYS A 176 -4.79 19.20 -4.13
N ILE A 177 -5.35 18.03 -4.45
CA ILE A 177 -4.63 16.74 -4.45
C ILE A 177 -3.48 16.78 -5.46
N ARG A 178 -3.74 17.16 -6.71
CA ARG A 178 -2.71 17.26 -7.77
C ARG A 178 -1.58 18.19 -7.37
N ARG A 179 -1.90 19.38 -6.85
CA ARG A 179 -0.88 20.33 -6.41
C ARG A 179 -0.02 19.74 -5.29
N TYR A 180 -0.66 19.12 -4.29
CA TYR A 180 0.07 18.48 -3.20
C TYR A 180 1.01 17.39 -3.71
N VAL A 181 0.49 16.48 -4.55
CA VAL A 181 1.29 15.36 -5.08
C VAL A 181 2.42 15.84 -5.98
N ALA A 182 2.18 16.84 -6.83
CA ALA A 182 3.23 17.46 -7.64
C ALA A 182 4.33 18.07 -6.76
N ASP A 183 3.96 18.79 -5.69
CA ASP A 183 4.93 19.36 -4.76
C ASP A 183 5.74 18.27 -4.04
N GLN A 184 5.13 17.13 -3.71
CA GLN A 184 5.84 15.98 -3.13
C GLN A 184 6.79 15.30 -4.14
N TYR A 185 6.38 15.12 -5.39
CA TYR A 185 7.27 14.59 -6.44
C TYR A 185 8.47 15.49 -6.67
N ASP A 186 8.27 16.81 -6.75
CA ASP A 186 9.38 17.76 -6.91
C ASP A 186 10.38 17.62 -5.74
N GLY A 187 9.89 17.60 -4.49
CA GLY A 187 10.72 17.35 -3.31
C GLY A 187 11.53 16.05 -3.40
N LEU A 188 10.88 14.92 -3.70
CA LEU A 188 11.54 13.62 -3.84
C LEU A 188 12.60 13.61 -4.96
N ILE A 189 12.32 14.26 -6.08
CA ILE A 189 13.26 14.37 -7.20
C ILE A 189 14.47 15.21 -6.80
N GLN A 190 14.28 16.32 -6.08
CA GLN A 190 15.40 17.14 -5.59
C GLN A 190 16.22 16.38 -4.53
N ASP A 191 15.57 15.66 -3.62
CA ASP A 191 16.25 14.87 -2.60
C ASP A 191 17.07 13.73 -3.23
N ALA A 192 16.52 13.05 -4.23
CA ALA A 192 17.25 12.03 -4.98
C ALA A 192 18.49 12.60 -5.70
N LYS A 193 18.37 13.81 -6.29
CA LYS A 193 19.52 14.53 -6.88
C LYS A 193 20.55 14.91 -5.82
N ALA A 194 20.11 15.45 -4.68
CA ALA A 194 20.99 15.85 -3.58
C ALA A 194 21.71 14.66 -2.95
N ALA A 195 21.07 13.48 -2.94
CA ALA A 195 21.66 12.21 -2.53
C ALA A 195 22.57 11.57 -3.60
N ASN A 196 22.84 12.26 -4.72
CA ASN A 196 23.62 11.78 -5.86
C ASN A 196 23.07 10.46 -6.45
N ASN A 197 21.74 10.32 -6.48
CA ASN A 197 21.03 9.21 -7.09
C ASN A 197 20.22 9.69 -8.31
N PRO A 198 20.88 10.01 -9.44
CA PRO A 198 20.22 10.54 -10.63
C PRO A 198 19.24 9.54 -11.27
N ALA A 199 19.50 8.23 -11.15
CA ALA A 199 18.62 7.21 -11.69
C ALA A 199 17.23 7.24 -11.03
N LEU A 200 17.19 7.33 -9.69
CA LEU A 200 15.93 7.49 -8.95
C LEU A 200 15.24 8.82 -9.28
N ALA A 201 16.00 9.91 -9.41
CA ALA A 201 15.45 11.20 -9.77
C ALA A 201 14.78 11.18 -11.16
N ASP A 202 15.39 10.50 -12.13
CA ASP A 202 14.84 10.35 -13.48
C ASP A 202 13.61 9.43 -13.49
N GLU A 203 13.63 8.35 -12.71
CA GLU A 203 12.47 7.46 -12.53
C GLU A 203 11.28 8.23 -11.97
N LEU A 204 11.46 8.93 -10.83
CA LEU A 204 10.42 9.74 -10.21
C LEU A 204 9.89 10.85 -11.15
N LEU A 205 10.77 11.45 -11.96
CA LEU A 205 10.36 12.45 -12.96
C LEU A 205 9.51 11.81 -14.06
N GLN A 206 9.87 10.63 -14.56
CA GLN A 206 9.07 9.91 -15.55
C GLN A 206 7.71 9.52 -14.99
N GLU A 207 7.65 9.08 -13.73
CA GLU A 207 6.38 8.80 -13.06
C GLU A 207 5.50 10.04 -12.95
N ALA A 208 6.08 11.15 -12.46
CA ALA A 208 5.36 12.42 -12.33
C ALA A 208 4.81 12.91 -13.67
N LEU A 209 5.58 12.81 -14.76
CA LEU A 209 5.14 13.20 -16.10
C LEU A 209 4.10 12.26 -16.71
N ALA A 210 4.17 10.95 -16.39
CA ALA A 210 3.17 9.98 -16.81
C ALA A 210 1.82 10.24 -16.14
N ASP A 211 1.85 10.68 -14.88
CA ASP A 211 0.66 10.91 -14.06
C ASP A 211 0.09 12.32 -14.27
N ASP A 212 0.94 13.32 -14.53
CA ASP A 212 0.58 14.68 -14.91
C ASP A 212 1.51 15.22 -16.02
N PRO A 213 1.08 15.22 -17.30
CA PRO A 213 1.87 15.76 -18.40
C PRO A 213 2.21 17.26 -18.28
N GLU A 214 1.45 18.00 -17.46
CA GLU A 214 1.71 19.40 -17.15
C GLU A 214 2.69 19.58 -15.99
N PHE A 215 3.13 18.49 -15.34
CA PHE A 215 4.12 18.53 -14.27
C PHE A 215 5.37 19.27 -14.72
N ARG A 216 5.81 20.23 -13.89
CA ARG A 216 7.06 20.97 -14.08
C ARG A 216 7.80 20.99 -12.76
N LEU A 217 9.06 20.61 -12.78
CA LEU A 217 9.97 20.83 -11.66
C LEU A 217 9.98 22.33 -11.37
N ARG A 218 9.76 22.71 -10.10
CA ARG A 218 9.99 24.10 -9.70
C ARG A 218 11.49 24.22 -9.60
N SER A 219 12.10 24.70 -10.69
CA SER A 219 13.53 25.03 -10.74
C SER A 219 13.94 25.73 -9.46
N VAL A 220 15.02 25.24 -8.85
CA VAL A 220 15.62 25.72 -7.61
C VAL A 220 15.52 27.24 -7.54
N VAL A 221 14.70 27.77 -6.64
CA VAL A 221 14.93 29.12 -6.14
C VAL A 221 16.28 29.01 -5.45
N ASN A 222 17.33 29.45 -6.14
CA ASN A 222 18.68 29.52 -5.61
C ASN A 222 18.64 30.22 -4.24
N PRO A 223 19.40 29.74 -3.25
CA PRO A 223 19.53 30.42 -1.96
C PRO A 223 20.02 31.86 -2.11
#